data_AF-A0A8J7BFL4-F1
#
_entry.id   AF-A0A8J7BFL4-F1
#
_cell.length_a   1.000
_cell.length_b   1.000
_cell.length_c   1.000
_cell.angle_alpha   90.00
_cell.angle_beta   90.00
_cell.angle_gamma   90.00
#
_symmetry.space_group_name_H-M   'P 1'
#
loop_
_entity.id
_entity.type
_entity.pdbx_description
1 polymer ?
#
loop_
_entity_poly.entity_id
_entity_poly.type
_entity_poly.pdbx_seq_one_letter_code
_entity_poly.pdbx_strand_id
1 'polypeptide(L)'
;MQRIVLNDNNKIELDTTLTKGQIAKFNSLLSELVFKNGAAYLSIKHLHGALLTRSKDMAKSIVQAYRDILRTYLVTADELGVQSEHDFIRPIGVQILLDHLATDRPRRATDYRASAALLAYIIAAHPQLAMIASQEDKNLASFKAGVIRRLKSKHQVCQLTGQAFGPEHEKHVHHIVAEAVDPRLAADEDNLIVITGGVHDEYHAWINTIPGAEISRPTLRNFARQKGYSLDWDKSATVGVA
;
A
#
# COMPACT_ATOMS: atom_id res chain seq x y z
N MET A 1 -1.91 36.96 6.52
CA MET A 1 -1.90 36.00 5.41
C MET A 1 -0.70 36.29 4.52
N GLN A 2 0.09 35.28 4.15
CA GLN A 2 1.20 35.43 3.21
C GLN A 2 0.96 34.53 2.00
N ARG A 3 1.34 34.99 0.81
CA ARG A 3 1.15 34.28 -0.47
C ARG A 3 2.42 33.56 -0.87
N ILE A 4 2.31 32.29 -1.28
CA ILE A 4 3.38 31.58 -1.98
C ILE A 4 3.22 31.88 -3.47
N VAL A 5 4.28 32.38 -4.09
CA VAL A 5 4.38 32.57 -5.54
C VAL A 5 5.43 31.60 -6.06
N LEU A 6 5.01 30.61 -6.84
CA LEU A 6 5.90 29.69 -7.56
C LEU A 6 5.86 30.10 -9.04
N ASN A 7 7.02 30.41 -9.63
CA ASN A 7 7.13 30.83 -11.03
C ASN A 7 7.68 29.69 -11.87
N ASP A 8 6.90 29.25 -12.85
CA ASP A 8 7.24 29.30 -14.28
C ASP A 8 5.94 29.07 -15.09
N ASN A 9 5.32 30.18 -15.52
CA ASN A 9 4.23 30.25 -16.52
C ASN A 9 2.81 29.72 -16.22
N ASN A 10 2.42 29.42 -14.98
CA ASN A 10 1.01 29.38 -14.57
C ASN A 10 0.88 29.68 -13.08
N LYS A 11 0.30 30.83 -12.73
CA LYS A 11 0.27 31.34 -11.37
C LYS A 11 -0.75 30.57 -10.53
N ILE A 12 -0.28 29.65 -9.69
CA ILE A 12 -1.09 29.02 -8.64
C ILE A 12 -0.81 29.80 -7.34
N GLU A 13 -1.80 30.52 -6.83
CA GLU A 13 -1.73 31.17 -5.53
C GLU A 13 -2.30 30.22 -4.47
N LEU A 14 -1.45 29.78 -3.54
CA LEU A 14 -1.85 28.99 -2.37
C LEU A 14 -1.86 29.91 -1.16
N ASP A 15 -3.05 30.11 -0.58
CA ASP A 15 -3.19 30.76 0.72
C ASP A 15 -2.68 29.85 1.83
N THR A 16 -1.73 30.34 2.60
CA THR A 16 -1.10 29.55 3.65
C THR A 16 -0.60 30.42 4.80
N THR A 17 -0.40 29.80 5.96
CA THR A 17 0.29 30.43 7.10
C THR A 17 1.75 30.00 7.19
N LEU A 18 2.25 29.22 6.23
CA LEU A 18 3.63 28.77 6.17
C LEU A 18 4.60 29.94 5.96
N THR A 19 5.67 29.93 6.75
CA THR A 19 6.76 30.90 6.65
C THR A 19 7.66 30.64 5.44
N LYS A 20 8.36 31.67 4.94
CA LYS A 20 9.40 31.53 3.88
C LYS A 20 10.42 30.43 4.20
N GLY A 21 10.82 30.29 5.47
CA GLY A 21 11.75 29.25 5.91
C GLY A 21 11.16 27.83 5.80
N GLN A 22 9.85 27.65 6.02
CA GLN A 22 9.18 26.37 5.81
C GLN A 22 9.09 26.02 4.33
N ILE A 23 8.81 27.00 3.48
CA ILE A 23 8.77 26.83 2.02
C ILE A 23 10.16 26.46 1.49
N ALA A 24 11.22 27.13 1.95
CA ALA A 24 12.58 26.80 1.57
C ALA A 24 12.98 25.36 1.98
N LYS A 25 12.60 24.94 3.20
CA LYS A 25 12.80 23.55 3.66
C LYS A 25 12.02 22.57 2.80
N PHE A 26 10.81 22.93 2.39
CA PHE A 26 10.00 22.12 1.49
C PHE A 26 10.63 21.98 0.10
N ASN A 27 11.20 23.04 -0.45
CA ASN A 27 11.92 22.97 -1.73
C ASN A 27 13.21 22.15 -1.63
N SER A 28 13.93 22.21 -0.50
CA SER A 28 15.12 21.39 -0.26
C SER A 28 14.83 19.89 -0.12
N LEU A 29 13.57 19.52 0.12
CA LEU A 29 13.15 18.11 0.14
C LEU A 29 13.32 17.45 -1.24
N LEU A 30 13.25 18.24 -2.32
CA LEU A 30 13.26 17.74 -3.69
C LEU A 30 14.65 17.43 -4.21
N SER A 31 15.65 18.20 -3.77
CA SER A 31 17.05 17.91 -4.09
C SER A 31 17.53 16.60 -3.44
N GLU A 32 16.77 16.07 -2.48
CA GLU A 32 17.08 14.85 -1.71
C GLU A 32 16.20 13.66 -2.14
N LEU A 33 15.50 13.76 -3.29
CA LEU A 33 14.71 12.67 -3.85
C LEU A 33 15.63 11.55 -4.34
N VAL A 34 15.37 10.33 -3.86
CA VAL A 34 16.04 9.12 -4.34
C VAL A 34 15.15 8.43 -5.38
N PHE A 35 15.72 8.12 -6.53
CA PHE A 35 15.06 7.35 -7.58
C PHE A 35 15.66 5.94 -7.68
N LYS A 36 14.85 4.92 -7.42
CA LYS A 36 15.24 3.51 -7.50
C LYS A 36 14.08 2.66 -7.97
N ASN A 37 14.35 1.63 -8.77
CA ASN A 37 13.35 0.71 -9.30
C ASN A 37 12.17 1.39 -10.00
N GLY A 38 12.43 2.54 -10.63
CA GLY A 38 11.38 3.35 -11.24
C GLY A 38 10.37 3.89 -10.25
N ALA A 39 10.78 4.14 -9.00
CA ALA A 39 10.02 4.72 -7.91
C ALA A 39 10.78 5.88 -7.26
N ALA A 40 10.05 6.83 -6.67
CA ALA A 40 10.62 7.97 -5.98
C ALA A 40 10.43 7.86 -4.46
N TYR A 41 11.48 8.23 -3.74
CA TYR A 41 11.57 8.05 -2.31
C TYR A 41 12.09 9.32 -1.64
N LEU A 42 11.40 9.71 -0.57
CA LEU A 42 11.76 10.84 0.27
C LEU A 42 12.40 10.32 1.55
N SER A 43 13.60 10.80 1.87
CA SER A 43 14.22 10.47 3.14
C SER A 43 13.42 11.07 4.30
N ILE A 44 13.06 10.25 5.29
CA ILE A 44 12.25 10.68 6.45
C ILE A 44 12.92 11.82 7.21
N LYS A 45 14.26 11.82 7.27
CA LYS A 45 15.07 12.87 7.89
C LYS A 45 14.79 14.27 7.31
N HIS A 46 14.45 14.35 6.03
CA HIS A 46 14.23 15.62 5.34
C HIS A 46 12.77 16.07 5.34
N LEU A 47 11.85 15.24 5.83
CA LEU A 47 10.41 15.57 5.90
C LEU A 47 10.07 16.65 6.94
N HIS A 48 11.00 17.10 7.77
CA HIS A 48 10.72 18.09 8.80
C HIS A 48 10.11 19.39 8.25
N GLY A 49 10.47 19.78 7.02
CA GLY A 49 9.83 20.87 6.27
C GLY A 49 8.36 20.56 5.94
N ALA A 50 8.08 19.40 5.35
CA ALA A 50 6.73 18.99 4.97
C ALA A 50 5.80 18.75 6.16
N LEU A 51 6.32 18.11 7.22
CA LEU A 51 5.59 17.78 8.45
C LEU A 51 5.50 18.96 9.43
N LEU A 52 5.99 20.14 9.01
CA LEU A 52 5.90 21.39 9.74
C LEU A 52 6.47 21.30 11.16
N THR A 53 7.63 20.66 11.26
CA THR A 53 8.36 20.42 12.51
C THR A 53 9.75 21.05 12.46
N ARG A 54 10.37 21.20 13.64
CA ARG A 54 11.60 21.97 13.82
C ARG A 54 12.86 21.13 13.64
N SER A 55 12.77 19.81 13.83
CA SER A 55 13.93 18.92 13.77
C SER A 55 13.67 17.67 12.93
N LYS A 56 14.77 17.09 12.47
CA LYS A 56 14.81 15.82 11.74
C LYS A 56 14.32 14.65 12.61
N ASP A 57 14.66 14.65 13.88
CA ASP A 57 14.23 13.61 14.83
C ASP A 57 12.72 13.65 15.06
N MET A 58 12.14 14.85 15.18
CA MET A 58 10.69 14.96 15.31
C MET A 58 9.96 14.48 14.05
N ALA A 59 10.54 14.67 12.85
CA ALA A 59 9.96 14.10 11.63
C ALA A 59 9.95 12.57 11.69
N LYS A 60 11.05 11.95 12.15
CA LYS A 60 11.12 10.50 12.37
C LYS A 60 10.09 10.04 13.40
N SER A 61 9.96 10.73 14.54
CA SER A 61 8.98 10.40 15.58
C SER A 61 7.54 10.50 15.08
N ILE A 62 7.22 11.51 14.26
CA ILE A 62 5.89 11.65 13.64
C ILE A 62 5.64 10.45 12.72
N VAL A 63 6.56 10.14 11.80
CA VAL A 63 6.36 9.00 10.88
C VAL A 63 6.19 7.68 11.63
N GLN A 64 6.97 7.45 12.70
CA GLN A 64 6.84 6.24 13.53
C GLN A 64 5.50 6.19 14.29
N ALA A 65 4.98 7.33 14.76
CA ALA A 65 3.67 7.38 15.43
C ALA A 65 2.50 7.00 14.50
N TYR A 66 2.67 7.16 13.19
CA TYR A 66 1.69 6.80 12.16
C TYR A 66 2.13 5.58 11.34
N ARG A 67 3.04 4.74 11.88
CA ARG A 67 3.62 3.62 11.13
C ARG A 67 2.57 2.65 10.58
N ASP A 68 1.50 2.40 11.32
CA ASP A 68 0.48 1.42 10.93
C ASP A 68 -0.20 1.77 9.60
N ILE A 69 -0.57 3.04 9.42
CA ILE A 69 -1.16 3.53 8.16
C ILE A 69 -0.13 3.76 7.05
N LEU A 70 1.15 3.87 7.42
CA LEU A 70 2.24 4.15 6.49
C LEU A 70 3.04 2.91 6.07
N ARG A 71 2.77 1.75 6.68
CA ARG A 71 3.64 0.56 6.59
C ARG A 71 3.98 0.15 5.16
N THR A 72 3.05 0.26 4.23
CA THR A 72 3.24 -0.12 2.81
C THR A 72 4.02 0.91 1.99
N TYR A 73 4.20 2.12 2.54
CA TYR A 73 4.88 3.23 1.88
C TYR A 73 6.27 3.50 2.44
N LEU A 74 6.63 2.87 3.56
CA LEU A 74 7.95 2.93 4.18
C LEU A 74 8.88 1.90 3.57
N VAL A 75 10.11 2.32 3.29
CA VAL A 75 11.16 1.47 2.71
C VAL A 75 12.47 1.76 3.42
N THR A 76 13.22 0.72 3.76
CA THR A 76 14.53 0.85 4.39
C THR A 76 15.61 1.24 3.37
N ALA A 77 16.73 1.77 3.83
CA ALA A 77 17.86 2.08 2.96
C ALA A 77 18.44 0.83 2.27
N ASP A 78 18.48 -0.30 2.98
CA ASP A 78 18.93 -1.59 2.48
C ASP A 78 18.04 -2.10 1.34
N GLU A 79 16.72 -2.00 1.49
CA GLU A 79 15.75 -2.36 0.44
C GLU A 79 15.90 -1.51 -0.83
N LEU A 80 16.41 -0.28 -0.73
CA LEU A 80 16.72 0.58 -1.88
C LEU A 80 18.14 0.40 -2.43
N GLY A 81 19.00 -0.35 -1.74
CA GLY A 81 20.42 -0.47 -2.06
C GLY A 81 21.14 0.89 -2.02
N VAL A 82 20.78 1.74 -1.05
CA VAL A 82 21.37 3.07 -0.85
C VAL A 82 22.09 3.08 0.50
N GLN A 83 23.31 3.60 0.53
CA GLN A 83 24.03 3.80 1.78
C GLN A 83 23.46 5.00 2.54
N SER A 84 22.46 4.76 3.38
CA SER A 84 21.83 5.76 4.23
C SER A 84 21.45 5.16 5.58
N GLU A 85 21.62 5.92 6.67
CA GLU A 85 21.18 5.51 8.01
C GLU A 85 19.68 5.78 8.25
N HIS A 86 18.93 6.13 7.20
CA HIS A 86 17.58 6.67 7.34
C HIS A 86 16.63 5.94 6.42
N ASP A 87 15.46 5.60 6.98
CA ASP A 87 14.35 5.06 6.20
C ASP A 87 13.76 6.12 5.28
N PHE A 88 13.11 5.62 4.24
CA PHE A 88 12.50 6.38 3.18
C PHE A 88 10.98 6.17 3.18
N ILE A 89 10.28 7.14 2.59
CA ILE A 89 8.84 7.06 2.38
C ILE A 89 8.48 7.46 0.95
N ARG A 90 7.51 6.78 0.37
CA ARG A 90 6.93 7.16 -0.93
C ARG A 90 6.15 8.49 -0.80
N PRO A 91 6.15 9.37 -1.81
CA PRO A 91 5.41 10.64 -1.75
C PRO A 91 3.92 10.50 -1.41
N ILE A 92 3.25 9.45 -1.90
CA ILE A 92 1.86 9.15 -1.55
C ILE A 92 1.67 8.87 -0.05
N GLY A 93 2.64 8.20 0.59
CA GLY A 93 2.64 7.99 2.04
C GLY A 93 2.76 9.30 2.81
N VAL A 94 3.53 10.27 2.30
CA VAL A 94 3.60 11.61 2.89
C VAL A 94 2.28 12.35 2.76
N GLN A 95 1.58 12.21 1.64
CA GLN A 95 0.26 12.81 1.44
C GLN A 95 -0.77 12.24 2.42
N ILE A 96 -0.85 10.91 2.56
CA ILE A 96 -1.72 10.23 3.53
C ILE A 96 -1.42 10.70 4.97
N LEU A 97 -0.14 10.83 5.32
CA LEU A 97 0.28 11.33 6.63
C LEU A 97 -0.17 12.78 6.86
N LEU A 98 -0.04 13.66 5.87
CA LEU A 98 -0.46 15.06 5.97
C LEU A 98 -1.98 15.18 6.15
N ASP A 99 -2.77 14.33 5.48
CA ASP A 99 -4.23 14.30 5.62
C ASP A 99 -4.66 13.82 7.01
N HIS A 100 -3.98 12.80 7.56
CA HIS A 100 -4.22 12.36 8.94
C HIS A 100 -3.83 13.44 9.96
N LEU A 101 -2.66 14.07 9.79
CA LEU A 101 -2.24 15.18 10.65
C LEU A 101 -3.19 16.37 10.61
N ALA A 102 -3.80 16.66 9.44
CA ALA A 102 -4.81 17.70 9.33
C ALA A 102 -6.07 17.37 10.12
N THR A 103 -6.45 16.09 10.18
CA THR A 103 -7.59 15.59 10.96
C THR A 103 -7.29 15.63 12.46
N ASP A 104 -6.14 15.10 12.87
CA ASP A 104 -5.76 14.98 14.28
C ASP A 104 -5.39 16.33 14.92
N ARG A 105 -4.99 17.31 14.10
CA ARG A 105 -4.54 18.63 14.55
C ARG A 105 -5.32 19.73 13.83
N PRO A 106 -6.61 19.92 14.14
CA PRO A 106 -7.50 20.82 13.39
C PRO A 106 -7.01 22.28 13.37
N ARG A 107 -6.32 22.74 14.42
CA ARG A 107 -5.72 24.09 14.48
C ARG A 107 -4.65 24.34 13.40
N ARG A 108 -4.05 23.28 12.86
CA ARG A 108 -3.02 23.32 11.82
C ARG A 108 -3.47 22.65 10.53
N ALA A 109 -4.75 22.30 10.41
CA ALA A 109 -5.28 21.57 9.25
C ALA A 109 -5.00 22.30 7.93
N THR A 110 -5.20 23.61 7.89
CA THR A 110 -4.93 24.44 6.72
C THR A 110 -3.45 24.37 6.31
N ASP A 111 -2.53 24.37 7.28
CA ASP A 111 -1.09 24.31 6.98
C ASP A 111 -0.69 22.93 6.44
N TYR A 112 -1.24 21.86 7.01
CA TYR A 112 -0.99 20.50 6.52
C TYR A 112 -1.57 20.27 5.12
N ARG A 113 -2.77 20.80 4.84
CA ARG A 113 -3.35 20.80 3.49
C ARG A 113 -2.54 21.65 2.51
N ALA A 114 -1.99 22.78 2.95
CA ALA A 114 -1.07 23.58 2.13
C ALA A 114 0.23 22.82 1.83
N SER A 115 0.82 22.12 2.81
CA SER A 115 1.95 21.21 2.58
C SER A 115 1.58 20.09 1.58
N ALA A 116 0.38 19.50 1.68
CA ALA A 116 -0.06 18.46 0.77
C ALA A 116 -0.23 19.00 -0.67
N ALA A 117 -0.82 20.19 -0.82
CA ALA A 117 -0.94 20.85 -2.11
C ALA A 117 0.42 21.20 -2.74
N LEU A 118 1.38 21.66 -1.93
CA LEU A 118 2.75 21.90 -2.38
C LEU A 118 3.43 20.59 -2.83
N LEU A 119 3.24 19.50 -2.08
CA LEU A 119 3.77 18.18 -2.47
C LEU A 119 3.19 17.74 -3.82
N ALA A 120 1.87 17.86 -3.99
CA ALA A 120 1.17 17.48 -5.21
C ALA A 120 1.60 18.33 -6.41
N TYR A 121 1.74 19.65 -6.24
CA TYR A 121 2.28 20.55 -7.27
C TYR A 121 3.65 20.10 -7.75
N ILE A 122 4.53 19.77 -6.81
CA ILE A 122 5.88 19.34 -7.15
C ILE A 122 5.89 18.00 -7.87
N ILE A 123 5.09 17.03 -7.41
CA ILE A 123 4.92 15.75 -8.11
C ILE A 123 4.42 15.99 -9.53
N ALA A 124 3.47 16.89 -9.73
CA ALA A 124 2.96 17.26 -11.04
C ALA A 124 4.01 17.98 -11.92
N ALA A 125 4.86 18.82 -11.31
CA ALA A 125 5.94 19.53 -12.00
C ALA A 125 7.13 18.63 -12.36
N HIS A 126 7.20 17.42 -11.82
CA HIS A 126 8.17 16.39 -12.18
C HIS A 126 7.39 15.17 -12.70
N PRO A 127 6.93 15.17 -13.97
CA PRO A 127 6.08 14.11 -14.54
C PRO A 127 6.63 12.70 -14.35
N GLN A 128 7.97 12.58 -14.29
CA GLN A 128 8.67 11.36 -13.92
C GLN A 128 8.26 10.79 -12.56
N LEU A 129 7.90 11.60 -11.55
CA LEU A 129 7.35 11.16 -10.26
C LEU A 129 5.91 10.62 -10.37
N ALA A 130 5.09 11.22 -11.24
CA ALA A 130 3.68 10.85 -11.42
C ALA A 130 3.50 9.64 -12.35
N MET A 131 4.28 9.55 -13.43
CA MET A 131 4.26 8.42 -14.37
C MET A 131 4.71 7.12 -13.70
N ILE A 132 5.68 7.23 -12.79
CA ILE A 132 6.28 6.15 -12.04
C ILE A 132 5.28 5.47 -11.09
N ALA A 133 4.51 6.23 -10.30
CA ALA A 133 3.50 5.66 -9.41
C ALA A 133 2.38 4.95 -10.20
N SER A 134 1.96 5.52 -11.33
CA SER A 134 1.00 4.88 -12.23
C SER A 134 1.57 3.63 -12.92
N GLN A 135 2.88 3.62 -13.23
CA GLN A 135 3.56 2.46 -13.79
C GLN A 135 3.76 1.35 -12.76
N GLU A 136 4.04 1.67 -11.50
CA GLU A 136 4.12 0.67 -10.42
C GLU A 136 2.77 0.04 -10.10
N ASP A 137 1.68 0.81 -10.03
CA ASP A 137 0.33 0.25 -9.87
C ASP A 137 -0.03 -0.68 -11.04
N LYS A 138 0.32 -0.27 -12.27
CA LYS A 138 0.17 -1.11 -13.47
C LYS A 138 1.06 -2.33 -13.43
N ASN A 139 2.30 -2.22 -12.97
CA ASN A 139 3.26 -3.33 -12.89
C ASN A 139 2.85 -4.33 -11.81
N LEU A 140 2.39 -3.86 -10.64
CA LEU A 140 1.88 -4.69 -9.56
C LEU A 140 0.57 -5.37 -9.97
N ALA A 141 -0.36 -4.65 -10.61
CA ALA A 141 -1.58 -5.23 -11.16
C ALA A 141 -1.26 -6.27 -12.25
N SER A 142 -0.29 -5.99 -13.13
CA SER A 142 0.16 -6.93 -14.17
C SER A 142 0.84 -8.16 -13.57
N PHE A 143 1.64 -7.99 -12.51
CA PHE A 143 2.27 -9.08 -11.79
C PHE A 143 1.24 -9.96 -11.10
N LYS A 144 0.28 -9.37 -10.36
CA LYS A 144 -0.86 -10.07 -9.76
C LYS A 144 -1.68 -10.83 -10.81
N ALA A 145 -2.03 -10.18 -11.91
CA ALA A 145 -2.74 -10.82 -13.02
C ALA A 145 -1.93 -11.98 -13.62
N GLY A 146 -0.61 -11.84 -13.72
CA GLY A 146 0.30 -12.90 -14.16
C GLY A 146 0.31 -14.11 -13.21
N VAL A 147 0.37 -13.88 -11.90
CA VAL A 147 0.27 -14.93 -10.86
C VAL A 147 -1.08 -15.64 -10.94
N ILE A 148 -2.18 -14.89 -10.97
CA ILE A 148 -3.54 -15.43 -11.08
C ILE A 148 -3.68 -16.28 -12.35
N ARG A 149 -3.23 -15.78 -13.50
CA ARG A 149 -3.27 -16.53 -14.77
C ARG A 149 -2.45 -17.82 -14.70
N ARG A 150 -1.26 -17.77 -14.10
CA ARG A 150 -0.40 -18.94 -13.91
C ARG A 150 -1.08 -19.98 -13.00
N LEU A 151 -1.67 -19.56 -11.88
CA LEU A 151 -2.41 -20.45 -10.98
C LEU A 151 -3.62 -21.09 -11.67
N LYS A 152 -4.46 -20.31 -12.37
CA LYS A 152 -5.59 -20.84 -13.15
C LYS A 152 -5.14 -21.86 -14.23
N SER A 153 -3.94 -21.67 -14.79
CA SER A 153 -3.38 -22.60 -15.80
C SER A 153 -2.77 -23.86 -15.16
N LYS A 154 -2.11 -23.72 -14.01
CA LYS A 154 -1.45 -24.81 -13.27
C LYS A 154 -2.44 -25.79 -12.66
N HIS A 155 -3.55 -25.29 -12.11
CA HIS A 155 -4.51 -26.13 -11.39
C HIS A 155 -5.65 -26.59 -12.31
N GLN A 156 -5.80 -27.91 -12.47
CA GLN A 156 -6.87 -28.53 -13.28
C GLN A 156 -8.07 -28.97 -12.45
N VAL A 157 -7.93 -28.99 -11.13
CA VAL A 157 -8.98 -29.33 -10.16
C VAL A 157 -9.13 -28.21 -9.14
N CYS A 158 -10.35 -28.03 -8.63
CA CYS A 158 -10.65 -27.16 -7.50
C CYS A 158 -9.91 -27.65 -6.26
N GLN A 159 -9.13 -26.78 -5.62
CA GLN A 159 -8.28 -27.16 -4.51
C GLN A 159 -9.04 -27.44 -3.21
N LEU A 160 -10.31 -26.99 -3.11
CA LEU A 160 -11.19 -27.34 -1.99
C LEU A 160 -11.97 -28.62 -2.27
N THR A 161 -12.66 -28.72 -3.40
CA THR A 161 -13.57 -29.85 -3.65
C THR A 161 -12.89 -31.05 -4.31
N GLY A 162 -11.69 -30.89 -4.87
CA GLY A 162 -11.00 -31.91 -5.67
C GLY A 162 -11.63 -32.15 -7.05
N GLN A 163 -12.73 -31.47 -7.38
CA GLN A 163 -13.44 -31.66 -8.64
C GLN A 163 -12.70 -30.99 -9.80
N ALA A 164 -12.67 -31.65 -10.95
CA ALA A 164 -12.14 -31.06 -12.18
C ALA A 164 -12.93 -29.82 -12.59
N PHE A 165 -12.24 -28.81 -13.12
CA PHE A 165 -12.91 -27.64 -13.70
C PHE A 165 -13.58 -28.05 -15.01
N GLY A 166 -14.92 -27.98 -15.05
CA GLY A 166 -15.70 -28.17 -16.27
C GLY A 166 -15.72 -26.92 -17.15
N PRO A 167 -16.17 -27.03 -18.41
CA PRO A 167 -16.33 -25.89 -19.31
C PRO A 167 -17.32 -24.84 -18.78
N GLU A 168 -18.29 -25.26 -17.96
CA GLU A 168 -19.33 -24.44 -17.33
C GLU A 168 -18.86 -23.76 -16.02
N HIS A 169 -17.68 -24.13 -15.51
CA HIS A 169 -17.23 -23.71 -14.18
C HIS A 169 -16.00 -22.82 -14.28
N GLU A 170 -16.21 -21.52 -14.13
CA GLU A 170 -15.12 -20.55 -14.08
C GLU A 170 -14.14 -20.88 -12.93
N LYS A 171 -12.85 -20.80 -13.22
CA LYS A 171 -11.78 -20.88 -12.23
C LYS A 171 -11.67 -19.54 -11.52
N HIS A 172 -11.86 -19.52 -10.22
CA HIS A 172 -11.62 -18.35 -9.36
C HIS A 172 -10.33 -18.54 -8.58
N VAL A 173 -9.65 -17.44 -8.28
CA VAL A 173 -8.52 -17.43 -7.35
C VAL A 173 -8.96 -16.67 -6.12
N HIS A 174 -8.92 -17.33 -4.97
CA HIS A 174 -9.33 -16.80 -3.69
C HIS A 174 -8.11 -16.53 -2.81
N HIS A 175 -8.09 -15.38 -2.14
CA HIS A 175 -7.09 -15.04 -1.13
C HIS A 175 -7.45 -15.69 0.21
N ILE A 176 -6.58 -16.56 0.73
CA ILE A 176 -6.75 -17.19 2.04
C ILE A 176 -6.80 -16.14 3.16
N VAL A 177 -5.89 -15.15 3.09
CA VAL A 177 -5.92 -13.92 3.89
C VAL A 177 -6.26 -12.78 2.95
N ALA A 178 -7.31 -12.03 3.28
CA ALA A 178 -7.80 -10.96 2.41
C ALA A 178 -6.71 -9.92 2.08
N GLU A 179 -6.68 -9.47 0.82
CA GLU A 179 -5.77 -8.40 0.37
C GLU A 179 -5.93 -7.11 1.19
N ALA A 180 -7.14 -6.78 1.63
CA ALA A 180 -7.40 -5.62 2.48
C ALA A 180 -6.72 -5.72 3.86
N VAL A 181 -6.45 -6.94 4.33
CA VAL A 181 -5.83 -7.20 5.65
C VAL A 181 -4.29 -7.19 5.54
N ASP A 182 -3.73 -7.85 4.53
CA ASP A 182 -2.29 -7.78 4.24
C ASP A 182 -2.03 -7.69 2.72
N PRO A 183 -1.89 -6.47 2.17
CA PRO A 183 -1.68 -6.25 0.74
C PRO A 183 -0.40 -6.92 0.18
N ARG A 184 0.57 -7.23 1.04
CA ARG A 184 1.84 -7.86 0.63
C ARG A 184 1.64 -9.31 0.21
N LEU A 185 0.58 -9.95 0.70
CA LEU A 185 0.23 -11.34 0.37
C LEU A 185 -0.66 -11.45 -0.88
N ALA A 186 -1.01 -10.34 -1.52
CA ALA A 186 -1.96 -10.33 -2.62
C ALA A 186 -1.46 -11.08 -3.87
N ALA A 187 -0.14 -11.22 -4.03
CA ALA A 187 0.51 -11.95 -5.13
C ALA A 187 1.28 -13.19 -4.65
N ASP A 188 1.19 -13.53 -3.36
CA ASP A 188 1.86 -14.70 -2.78
C ASP A 188 1.08 -15.97 -3.15
N GLU A 189 1.69 -16.89 -3.90
CA GLU A 189 1.04 -18.14 -4.31
C GLU A 189 0.59 -19.01 -3.12
N ASP A 190 1.24 -18.92 -1.96
CA ASP A 190 0.88 -19.69 -0.76
C ASP A 190 -0.31 -19.07 0.01
N ASN A 191 -0.69 -17.84 -0.34
CA ASN A 191 -1.90 -17.16 0.12
C ASN A 191 -3.07 -17.26 -0.89
N LEU A 192 -2.89 -17.95 -2.00
CA LEU A 192 -3.89 -18.05 -3.08
C LEU A 192 -4.33 -19.50 -3.28
N ILE A 193 -5.64 -19.70 -3.47
CA ILE A 193 -6.20 -21.00 -3.86
C ILE A 193 -7.09 -20.88 -5.09
N VAL A 194 -7.03 -21.88 -5.95
CA VAL A 194 -7.86 -21.97 -7.16
C VAL A 194 -9.09 -22.82 -6.85
N ILE A 195 -10.27 -22.20 -6.91
CA ILE A 195 -11.56 -22.82 -6.58
C ILE A 195 -12.61 -22.51 -7.66
N THR A 196 -13.75 -23.17 -7.64
CA THR A 196 -14.87 -22.84 -8.54
C THR A 196 -15.59 -21.58 -8.06
N GLY A 197 -16.23 -20.85 -8.97
CA GLY A 197 -17.05 -19.67 -8.61
C GLY A 197 -18.13 -19.98 -7.58
N GLY A 198 -18.81 -21.12 -7.72
CA GLY A 198 -19.83 -21.54 -6.74
C GLY A 198 -19.26 -21.72 -5.32
N VAL A 199 -18.08 -22.33 -5.18
CA VAL A 199 -17.44 -22.51 -3.86
C VAL A 199 -16.94 -21.18 -3.31
N HIS A 200 -16.43 -20.30 -4.19
CA HIS A 200 -16.00 -18.97 -3.82
C HIS A 200 -17.15 -18.15 -3.23
N ASP A 201 -18.28 -18.09 -3.94
CA ASP A 201 -19.44 -17.33 -3.54
C ASP A 201 -20.10 -17.93 -2.29
N GLU A 202 -20.11 -19.27 -2.18
CA GLU A 202 -20.60 -19.97 -1.00
C GLU A 202 -19.78 -19.64 0.26
N TYR A 203 -18.44 -19.59 0.14
CA TYR A 203 -17.58 -19.19 1.26
C TYR A 203 -17.84 -17.75 1.70
N HIS A 204 -17.91 -16.81 0.75
CA HIS A 204 -18.19 -15.41 1.05
C HIS A 204 -19.59 -15.20 1.64
N ALA A 205 -20.59 -15.94 1.14
CA ALA A 205 -21.93 -15.93 1.72
C ALA A 205 -21.90 -16.46 3.16
N TRP A 206 -21.23 -17.58 3.40
CA TRP A 206 -21.12 -18.18 4.73
C TRP A 206 -20.41 -17.28 5.73
N ILE A 207 -19.24 -16.71 5.38
CA ILE A 207 -18.47 -15.89 6.33
C ILE A 207 -19.20 -14.61 6.71
N ASN A 208 -19.98 -14.03 5.78
CA ASN A 208 -20.81 -12.86 6.05
C ASN A 208 -21.97 -13.14 7.02
N THR A 209 -22.32 -14.39 7.27
CA THR A 209 -23.32 -14.75 8.31
C THR A 209 -22.75 -14.76 9.73
N ILE A 210 -21.42 -14.69 9.87
CA ILE A 210 -20.74 -14.79 11.16
C ILE A 210 -20.25 -13.38 11.58
N PRO A 211 -20.90 -12.75 12.57
CA PRO A 211 -20.51 -11.41 13.01
C PRO A 211 -19.04 -11.36 13.45
N GLY A 212 -18.28 -10.41 12.89
CA GLY A 212 -16.88 -10.20 13.24
C GLY A 212 -15.90 -11.24 12.69
N ALA A 213 -16.35 -12.16 11.81
CA ALA A 213 -15.43 -13.07 11.14
C ALA A 213 -14.64 -12.37 10.04
N GLU A 214 -13.35 -12.71 9.94
CA GLU A 214 -12.44 -12.20 8.91
C GLU A 214 -12.03 -13.31 7.94
N ILE A 215 -11.88 -12.95 6.66
CA ILE A 215 -11.33 -13.85 5.63
C ILE A 215 -9.89 -14.16 6.00
N SER A 216 -9.67 -15.38 6.46
CA SER A 216 -8.42 -15.81 7.04
C SER A 216 -8.27 -17.33 6.90
N ARG A 217 -7.04 -17.81 7.06
CA ARG A 217 -6.73 -19.25 7.02
C ARG A 217 -7.57 -20.07 8.01
N PRO A 218 -7.77 -19.65 9.28
CA PRO A 218 -8.65 -20.36 10.20
C PRO A 218 -10.11 -20.44 9.74
N THR A 219 -10.68 -19.35 9.20
CA THR A 219 -12.09 -19.34 8.77
C THR A 219 -12.31 -20.19 7.53
N LEU A 220 -11.39 -20.13 6.56
CA LEU A 220 -11.41 -21.00 5.38
C LEU A 220 -11.24 -22.48 5.75
N ARG A 221 -10.36 -22.80 6.72
CA ARG A 221 -10.19 -24.17 7.24
C ARG A 221 -11.47 -24.67 7.91
N ASN A 222 -12.14 -23.82 8.69
CA ASN A 222 -13.41 -24.18 9.33
C ASN A 222 -14.50 -24.44 8.28
N PHE A 223 -14.62 -23.55 7.29
CA PHE A 223 -15.55 -23.74 6.17
C PHE A 223 -15.31 -25.06 5.43
N ALA A 224 -14.05 -25.34 5.07
CA ALA A 224 -13.69 -26.59 4.40
C ALA A 224 -14.07 -27.82 5.21
N ARG A 225 -13.83 -27.81 6.54
CA ARG A 225 -14.25 -28.90 7.43
C ARG A 225 -15.76 -29.08 7.47
N GLN A 226 -16.53 -27.98 7.58
CA GLN A 226 -18.00 -28.06 7.61
C GLN A 226 -18.60 -28.61 6.31
N LYS A 227 -17.94 -28.35 5.17
CA LYS A 227 -18.39 -28.78 3.84
C LYS A 227 -17.81 -30.12 3.39
N GLY A 228 -16.91 -30.72 4.18
CA GLY A 228 -16.21 -31.96 3.79
C GLY A 228 -15.22 -31.77 2.65
N TYR A 229 -14.63 -30.58 2.52
CA TYR A 229 -13.64 -30.23 1.50
C TYR A 229 -12.22 -30.58 1.94
N SER A 230 -11.31 -30.68 0.97
CA SER A 230 -9.88 -30.93 1.20
C SER A 230 -9.23 -29.79 2.00
N LEU A 231 -8.23 -30.18 2.79
CA LEU A 231 -7.32 -29.28 3.52
C LEU A 231 -5.88 -29.34 2.98
N ASP A 232 -5.64 -30.03 1.86
CA ASP A 232 -4.29 -30.23 1.30
C ASP A 232 -3.63 -28.93 0.84
N TRP A 233 -4.43 -27.89 0.61
CA TRP A 233 -3.98 -26.54 0.32
C TRP A 233 -3.30 -25.87 1.52
N ASP A 234 -3.54 -26.35 2.75
CA ASP A 234 -3.06 -25.74 3.97
C ASP A 234 -1.73 -26.35 4.45
N LYS A 235 -0.63 -25.93 3.79
CA LYS A 235 0.75 -26.37 4.11
C LYS A 235 1.19 -26.13 5.56
N SER A 236 0.48 -25.27 6.30
CA SER A 236 0.75 -25.07 7.74
C SER A 236 0.39 -26.28 8.61
N ALA A 237 -0.42 -27.21 8.08
CA ALA A 237 -0.76 -28.46 8.77
C ALA A 237 0.31 -29.55 8.63
N THR A 238 1.24 -29.43 7.67
CA THR A 238 2.21 -30.49 7.35
C THR A 238 3.50 -30.43 8.18
N VAL A 239 3.69 -29.40 9.02
CA VAL A 239 4.92 -29.21 9.85
C VAL A 239 4.74 -29.75 11.27
N GLY A 240 3.63 -30.43 11.58
CA GLY A 240 3.28 -30.89 12.92
C GLY A 240 3.44 -32.40 13.20
N VAL A 241 4.02 -33.17 12.28
CA VAL A 241 4.30 -34.60 12.51
C VAL A 241 5.64 -34.96 11.87
N ALA A 242 6.72 -34.79 12.63
CA ALA A 242 7.98 -35.51 12.50
C ALA A 242 8.60 -35.63 13.90
#